data_AF-A0A7S4I325-F1
#
_entry.id   AF-A0A7S4I325-F1
#
_cell.length_a   1.000
_cell.length_b   1.000
_cell.length_c   1.000
_cell.angle_alpha   90.00
_cell.angle_beta   90.00
_cell.angle_gamma   90.00
#
_symmetry.space_group_name_H-M   'P 1'
#
loop_
_entity.id
_entity.type
_entity.pdbx_description
1 polymer ?
#
loop_
_entity_poly.entity_id
_entity_poly.type
_entity_poly.pdbx_seq_one_letter_code
_entity_poly.pdbx_strand_id
1 'polypeptide(L)'
;FFFLIQIHELHGIYSPWADVEESTLSGALSLGICHSYGCVFKLQWCPLSSTWEDESLWNQVQGRESLGILAACFGDGSLRIFNVPHPSSLRDEEDESMKPIFIQLEPMFSFMSDNSCINRVKWSVTSTDTRLLFGSSTGEWRSVFQCLGLISPRVYLTV
;
A
#
# COMPACT_ATOMS: atom_id res chain seq x y z
N PHE A 1 -6.98 7.10 -20.17
CA PHE A 1 -7.84 6.46 -19.15
C PHE A 1 -7.07 6.41 -17.84
N PHE A 2 -7.69 6.82 -16.74
CA PHE A 2 -7.11 6.70 -15.40
C PHE A 2 -7.78 5.53 -14.67
N PHE A 3 -7.00 4.83 -13.87
CA PHE A 3 -7.41 3.72 -13.00
C PHE A 3 -7.32 4.17 -11.55
N LEU A 4 -8.07 3.50 -10.67
CA LEU A 4 -8.22 3.88 -9.28
C LEU A 4 -7.98 2.68 -8.36
N ILE A 5 -7.08 2.84 -7.39
CA ILE A 5 -7.01 1.98 -6.21
C ILE A 5 -7.81 2.66 -5.10
N GLN A 6 -8.80 1.95 -4.54
CA GLN A 6 -9.71 2.47 -3.53
C GLN A 6 -9.34 1.95 -2.13
N ILE A 7 -9.29 2.85 -1.16
CA ILE A 7 -9.09 2.55 0.25
C ILE A 7 -10.34 3.03 1.00
N HIS A 8 -10.99 2.07 1.67
CA HIS A 8 -12.21 2.30 2.42
C HIS A 8 -11.92 2.26 3.91
N GLU A 9 -12.54 3.18 4.62
CA GLU A 9 -12.58 3.19 6.06
C GLU A 9 -13.86 2.49 6.53
N LEU A 10 -13.73 1.59 7.50
CA LEU A 10 -14.84 0.86 8.07
C LEU A 10 -15.20 1.50 9.41
N HIS A 11 -16.45 1.96 9.52
CA HIS A 11 -17.03 2.51 10.73
C HIS A 11 -18.02 1.51 11.33
N GLY A 12 -18.00 1.39 12.66
CA GLY A 12 -18.94 0.57 13.42
C GLY A 12 -18.26 -0.25 14.51
N ILE A 13 -19.04 -0.73 15.47
CA ILE A 13 -18.56 -1.60 16.54
C ILE A 13 -18.87 -3.04 16.13
N TYR A 14 -17.83 -3.82 15.82
CA TYR A 14 -17.96 -5.27 15.77
C TYR A 14 -17.95 -5.81 17.20
N SER A 15 -19.13 -6.14 17.73
CA SER A 15 -19.25 -6.86 18.99
C SER A 15 -19.63 -8.32 18.69
N PRO A 16 -18.73 -9.30 18.93
CA PRO A 16 -19.05 -10.72 18.75
C PRO A 16 -20.11 -11.24 19.74
N TRP A 17 -20.47 -10.43 20.74
CA TRP A 17 -21.37 -10.78 21.85
C TRP A 17 -22.62 -9.90 21.90
N ALA A 18 -22.81 -8.99 20.94
CA ALA A 18 -24.04 -8.20 20.87
C ALA A 18 -25.19 -9.08 20.36
N ASP A 19 -26.33 -9.00 21.04
CA ASP A 19 -27.59 -9.50 20.51
C ASP A 19 -27.83 -8.85 19.14
N VAL A 20 -28.35 -9.63 18.19
CA VAL A 20 -28.32 -9.43 16.72
C VAL A 20 -28.95 -8.12 16.20
N GLU A 21 -29.42 -7.23 17.06
CA GLU A 21 -29.99 -5.95 16.67
C GLU A 21 -28.90 -4.85 16.58
N GLU A 22 -28.50 -4.58 15.33
CA GLU A 22 -27.78 -3.37 14.87
C GLU A 22 -26.25 -3.30 15.06
N SER A 23 -25.51 -4.23 14.43
CA SER A 23 -24.15 -3.92 13.99
C SER A 23 -24.20 -3.13 12.66
N THR A 24 -24.24 -1.81 12.73
CA THR A 24 -24.16 -0.95 11.54
C THR A 24 -22.70 -0.80 11.09
N LEU A 25 -22.15 -1.83 10.46
CA LEU A 25 -20.88 -1.70 9.73
C LEU A 25 -21.13 -0.86 8.47
N SER A 26 -20.54 0.32 8.42
CA SER A 26 -20.59 1.20 7.25
C SER A 26 -19.19 1.38 6.68
N GLY A 27 -19.05 1.24 5.36
CA GLY A 27 -17.80 1.49 4.66
C GLY A 27 -17.90 2.80 3.87
N ALA A 28 -16.97 3.73 4.12
CA ALA A 28 -16.85 4.96 3.35
C ALA A 28 -15.56 4.94 2.52
N LEU A 29 -15.61 5.41 1.28
CA LEU A 29 -14.40 5.65 0.51
C LEU A 29 -13.63 6.80 1.16
N SER A 30 -12.43 6.54 1.65
CA SER A 30 -11.62 7.53 2.35
C SER A 30 -10.51 8.08 1.44
N LEU A 31 -9.85 7.19 0.69
CA LEU A 31 -8.76 7.56 -0.21
C LEU A 31 -8.82 6.81 -1.54
N GLY A 32 -8.59 7.53 -2.63
CA GLY A 32 -8.45 7.03 -3.99
C GLY A 32 -7.08 7.36 -4.56
N ILE A 33 -6.31 6.34 -4.97
CA ILE A 33 -5.01 6.53 -5.63
C ILE A 33 -5.22 6.40 -7.14
N CYS A 34 -5.11 7.54 -7.83
CA CYS A 34 -5.23 7.65 -9.28
C CYS A 34 -3.91 7.26 -9.96
N HIS A 35 -3.98 6.44 -11.01
CA HIS A 35 -2.81 6.04 -11.79
C HIS A 35 -3.14 5.74 -13.26
N SER A 36 -2.11 5.66 -14.11
CA SER A 36 -2.24 5.37 -15.55
C SER A 36 -1.55 4.08 -15.99
N TYR A 37 -1.16 3.22 -15.03
CA TYR A 37 -0.38 2.00 -15.26
C TYR A 37 -1.20 0.80 -15.80
N GLY A 38 -2.44 1.01 -16.22
CA GLY A 38 -3.35 -0.08 -16.61
C GLY A 38 -4.08 -0.69 -15.40
N CYS A 39 -4.74 -1.83 -15.62
CA CYS A 39 -5.46 -2.54 -14.55
C CYS A 39 -4.50 -3.06 -13.46
N VAL A 40 -5.00 -3.24 -12.25
CA VAL A 40 -4.20 -3.79 -11.14
C VAL A 40 -4.49 -5.28 -11.02
N PHE A 41 -3.47 -6.12 -11.23
CA PHE A 41 -3.62 -7.58 -11.16
C PHE A 41 -3.39 -8.13 -9.75
N LYS A 42 -2.56 -7.43 -8.96
CA LYS A 42 -2.23 -7.85 -7.61
C LYS A 42 -1.93 -6.63 -6.75
N LEU A 43 -2.50 -6.61 -5.54
CA LEU A 43 -2.18 -5.68 -4.46
C LEU A 43 -1.77 -6.46 -3.23
N GLN A 44 -0.80 -5.94 -2.48
CA GLN A 44 -0.44 -6.47 -1.18
C GLN A 44 0.20 -5.41 -0.28
N TRP A 45 -0.44 -5.16 0.86
CA TRP A 45 0.14 -4.39 1.95
C TRP A 45 1.35 -5.12 2.56
N CYS A 46 2.39 -4.37 2.87
CA CYS A 46 3.53 -4.86 3.63
C CYS A 46 3.13 -4.96 5.11
N PRO A 47 3.25 -6.16 5.73
CA PRO A 47 2.67 -6.42 7.04
C PRO A 47 3.41 -5.78 8.22
N LEU A 48 4.63 -5.25 8.04
CA LEU A 48 5.42 -4.60 9.10
C LEU A 48 5.65 -3.10 8.87
N SER A 49 4.89 -2.48 7.97
CA SER A 49 5.21 -1.13 7.46
C SER A 49 4.28 -0.01 7.92
N SER A 50 3.30 -0.29 8.78
CA SER A 50 2.47 0.76 9.35
C SER A 50 3.29 1.55 10.37
N THR A 51 3.58 2.81 10.06
CA THR A 51 4.14 3.75 11.04
C THR A 51 3.08 4.50 11.80
N TRP A 52 1.82 4.49 11.34
CA TRP A 52 0.72 5.25 11.97
C TRP A 52 0.42 4.85 13.42
N GLU A 53 0.88 3.70 13.91
CA GLU A 53 0.69 3.28 15.32
C GLU A 53 1.82 3.75 16.26
N ASP A 54 2.96 4.21 15.75
CA ASP A 54 4.13 4.59 16.57
C ASP A 54 4.64 5.99 16.23
N GLU A 55 4.41 6.94 17.16
CA GLU A 55 4.78 8.35 16.99
C GLU A 55 6.28 8.57 16.75
N SER A 56 7.12 7.69 17.27
CA SER A 56 8.58 7.80 17.12
C SER A 56 9.04 7.60 15.68
N LEU A 57 8.22 6.93 14.87
CA LEU A 57 8.47 6.58 13.47
C LEU A 57 7.92 7.64 12.50
N TRP A 58 6.97 8.49 12.93
CA TRP A 58 6.37 9.56 12.12
C TRP A 58 7.38 10.62 11.67
N ASN A 59 8.33 10.94 12.54
CA ASN A 59 9.31 12.00 12.31
C ASN A 59 10.35 11.66 11.23
N GLN A 60 10.39 10.42 10.73
CA GLN A 60 11.41 9.94 9.81
C GLN A 60 10.96 9.86 8.35
N VAL A 61 9.65 9.87 8.06
CA VAL A 61 9.10 9.78 6.68
C VAL A 61 8.29 11.03 6.36
N GLN A 62 8.97 12.09 5.92
CA GLN A 62 8.38 13.31 5.33
C GLN A 62 7.25 13.99 6.13
N GLY A 63 7.18 13.80 7.45
CA GLY A 63 6.25 14.52 8.33
C GLY A 63 4.76 14.22 8.10
N ARG A 64 4.42 13.09 7.46
CA ARG A 64 3.02 12.64 7.28
C ARG A 64 2.84 11.22 7.78
N GLU A 65 1.76 10.99 8.53
CA GLU A 65 1.34 9.66 8.97
C GLU A 65 1.18 8.73 7.76
N SER A 66 1.83 7.55 7.80
CA SER A 66 1.72 6.56 6.72
C SER A 66 0.76 5.45 7.11
N LEU A 67 -0.25 5.21 6.27
CA LEU A 67 -1.12 4.06 6.36
C LEU A 67 -0.34 2.75 6.15
N GLY A 68 0.71 2.79 5.33
CA GLY A 68 1.65 1.69 5.14
C GLY A 68 2.23 1.60 3.74
N ILE A 69 3.05 0.59 3.50
CA ILE A 69 3.65 0.30 2.20
C ILE A 69 2.76 -0.67 1.41
N LEU A 70 2.43 -0.30 0.17
CA LEU A 70 1.60 -1.09 -0.74
C LEU A 70 2.41 -1.50 -1.98
N ALA A 71 2.51 -2.81 -2.23
CA ALA A 71 3.04 -3.35 -3.48
C ALA A 71 1.92 -3.66 -4.46
N ALA A 72 2.12 -3.33 -5.74
CA ALA A 72 1.12 -3.47 -6.78
C ALA A 72 1.72 -3.94 -8.11
N CYS A 73 1.06 -4.90 -8.77
CA CYS A 73 1.37 -5.36 -10.13
C CYS A 73 0.34 -4.79 -11.11
N PHE A 74 0.81 -4.16 -12.18
CA PHE A 74 -0.01 -3.35 -13.08
C PHE A 74 -0.11 -3.91 -14.51
N GLY A 75 -1.09 -3.41 -15.26
CA GLY A 75 -1.42 -3.76 -16.64
C GLY A 75 -0.30 -3.47 -17.64
N ASP A 76 0.54 -2.48 -17.34
CA ASP A 76 1.77 -2.17 -18.08
C ASP A 76 2.90 -3.19 -17.84
N GLY A 77 2.67 -4.21 -17.01
CA GLY A 77 3.64 -5.24 -16.65
C GLY A 77 4.60 -4.84 -15.52
N SER A 78 4.46 -3.63 -14.96
CA SER A 78 5.31 -3.15 -13.86
C SER A 78 4.87 -3.68 -12.50
N LEU A 79 5.86 -3.84 -11.63
CA LEU A 79 5.70 -3.87 -10.17
C LEU A 79 6.04 -2.48 -9.63
N ARG A 80 5.18 -1.91 -8.79
CA ARG A 80 5.49 -0.67 -8.08
C ARG A 80 5.18 -0.79 -6.60
N ILE A 81 5.91 -0.03 -5.79
CA ILE A 81 5.74 0.04 -4.34
C ILE A 81 5.48 1.49 -3.97
N PHE A 82 4.43 1.72 -3.18
CA PHE A 82 3.99 3.04 -2.73
C PHE A 82 4.05 3.12 -1.21
N ASN A 83 4.47 4.28 -0.69
CA ASN A 83 4.14 4.65 0.69
C ASN A 83 2.78 5.34 0.66
N VAL A 84 1.75 4.70 1.21
CA VAL A 84 0.40 5.24 1.19
C VAL A 84 0.21 6.13 2.42
N PRO A 85 -0.09 7.43 2.27
CA PRO A 85 -0.35 8.31 3.40
C PRO A 85 -1.66 7.92 4.09
N HIS A 86 -1.74 8.18 5.40
CA HIS A 86 -2.99 8.09 6.13
C HIS A 86 -3.92 9.24 5.68
N PRO A 87 -5.23 9.00 5.46
CA PRO A 87 -6.16 10.04 5.00
C PRO A 87 -6.20 11.29 5.89
N SER A 88 -6.03 11.16 7.21
CA SER A 88 -5.92 12.28 8.16
C SER A 88 -4.80 13.25 7.78
N SER A 89 -3.63 12.74 7.40
CA SER A 89 -2.44 13.54 7.06
C SER A 89 -2.57 14.36 5.77
N LEU A 90 -3.64 14.15 5.02
CA LEU A 90 -3.95 14.85 3.77
C LEU A 90 -5.08 15.87 3.92
N ARG A 91 -5.78 15.86 5.07
CA ARG A 91 -6.86 16.79 5.37
C ARG A 91 -6.27 18.03 6.00
N ASP A 92 -6.77 19.19 5.59
CA ASP A 92 -6.52 20.42 6.34
C ASP A 92 -7.33 20.37 7.64
N GLU A 93 -6.82 20.98 8.71
CA GLU A 93 -7.48 20.97 10.04
C GLU A 93 -8.90 21.57 10.01
N GLU A 94 -9.21 22.37 9.00
CA GLU A 94 -10.52 23.01 8.80
C GLU A 94 -11.51 22.17 7.95
N ASP A 95 -11.06 21.06 7.34
CA ASP A 95 -11.92 20.21 6.48
C ASP A 95 -12.49 19.02 7.26
N GLU A 96 -13.60 19.27 7.95
CA GLU A 96 -14.41 18.22 8.62
C GLU A 96 -15.21 17.35 7.63
N SER A 97 -15.14 17.59 6.31
CA SER A 97 -15.98 16.86 5.37
C SER A 97 -15.51 15.42 5.20
N MET A 98 -16.33 14.42 5.51
CA MET A 98 -16.02 12.98 5.29
C MET A 98 -15.95 12.58 3.80
N LYS A 99 -15.54 13.50 2.91
CA LYS A 99 -15.42 13.28 1.48
C LYS A 99 -14.19 12.43 1.16
N PRO A 100 -14.25 11.61 0.09
CA PRO A 100 -13.10 10.86 -0.40
C PRO A 100 -12.04 11.80 -0.96
N ILE A 101 -10.78 11.52 -0.63
CA ILE A 101 -9.62 12.24 -1.14
C ILE A 101 -9.08 11.47 -2.36
N PHE A 102 -8.71 12.16 -3.43
CA PHE A 102 -8.12 11.55 -4.62
C PHE A 102 -6.71 12.11 -4.84
N ILE A 103 -5.70 11.23 -4.86
CA ILE A 103 -4.29 11.61 -5.02
C ILE A 103 -3.62 10.80 -6.12
N GLN A 104 -2.55 11.35 -6.68
CA GLN A 104 -1.59 10.59 -7.47
C GLN A 104 -0.33 10.41 -6.63
N LEU A 105 0.14 9.17 -6.49
CA LEU A 105 1.35 8.85 -5.74
C LEU A 105 2.51 8.55 -6.68
N GLU A 106 3.67 9.12 -6.36
CA GLU A 106 4.93 8.69 -6.93
C GLU A 106 5.38 7.37 -6.28
N PRO A 107 5.73 6.33 -7.07
CA PRO A 107 6.19 5.07 -6.51
C PRO A 107 7.57 5.24 -5.87
N MET A 108 7.74 4.70 -4.66
CA MET A 108 9.06 4.60 -4.01
C MET A 108 10.01 3.69 -4.80
N PHE A 109 9.41 2.70 -5.48
CA PHE A 109 10.13 1.75 -6.30
C PHE A 109 9.28 1.34 -7.49
N SER A 110 9.90 1.20 -8.65
CA SER A 110 9.28 0.70 -9.87
C SER A 110 10.23 -0.28 -10.54
N PHE A 111 9.71 -1.45 -10.91
CA PHE A 111 10.43 -2.48 -11.65
C PHE A 111 9.59 -2.96 -12.82
N MET A 112 10.24 -3.12 -13.96
CA MET A 112 9.67 -3.72 -15.15
C MET A 112 10.74 -4.61 -15.77
N SER A 113 10.36 -5.79 -16.22
CA SER A 113 11.27 -6.69 -16.94
C SER A 113 11.07 -6.50 -18.43
N ASP A 114 12.16 -6.60 -19.20
CA ASP A 114 12.06 -6.68 -20.65
C ASP A 114 11.27 -7.94 -21.03
N ASN A 115 10.24 -7.78 -21.87
CA ASN A 115 9.43 -8.86 -22.43
C ASN A 115 8.70 -9.79 -21.43
N SER A 116 8.46 -9.36 -20.19
CA SER A 116 7.67 -10.13 -19.21
C SER A 116 6.86 -9.20 -18.31
N CYS A 117 5.65 -9.62 -17.91
CA CYS A 117 4.83 -8.87 -16.98
C CYS A 117 4.95 -9.44 -15.56
N ILE A 118 5.16 -8.58 -14.58
CA ILE A 118 5.11 -8.99 -13.18
C ILE A 118 3.65 -9.16 -12.79
N ASN A 119 3.27 -10.35 -12.33
CA ASN A 119 1.87 -10.72 -12.11
C ASN A 119 1.62 -11.37 -10.73
N ARG A 120 2.67 -11.57 -9.94
CA ARG A 120 2.60 -12.12 -8.58
C ARG A 120 3.52 -11.34 -7.68
N VAL A 121 3.06 -11.05 -6.47
CA VAL A 121 3.86 -10.42 -5.42
C VAL A 121 3.51 -11.02 -4.06
N LYS A 122 4.54 -11.24 -3.23
CA LYS A 122 4.47 -11.78 -1.87
C LYS A 122 5.50 -11.14 -0.95
N TRP A 123 5.02 -10.43 0.07
CA TRP A 123 5.84 -10.07 1.24
C TRP A 123 6.24 -11.34 2.01
N SER A 124 7.52 -11.46 2.32
CA SER A 124 8.12 -12.46 3.20
C SER A 124 8.73 -11.73 4.38
N VAL A 125 8.31 -12.08 5.59
CA VAL A 125 8.73 -11.40 6.81
C VAL A 125 9.45 -12.39 7.70
N THR A 126 10.59 -11.96 8.22
CA THR A 126 11.36 -12.66 9.25
C THR A 126 11.55 -11.71 10.44
N SER A 127 12.10 -12.22 11.54
CA SER A 127 12.39 -11.40 12.72
C SER A 127 13.44 -10.30 12.49
N THR A 128 14.19 -10.38 11.40
CA THR A 128 15.30 -9.46 11.11
C THR A 128 15.14 -8.73 9.77
N ASP A 129 14.20 -9.16 8.93
CA ASP A 129 14.13 -8.71 7.56
C ASP A 129 12.72 -8.80 6.96
N THR A 130 12.40 -7.88 6.07
CA THR A 130 11.16 -7.92 5.28
C THR A 130 11.50 -7.82 3.81
N ARG A 131 11.14 -8.87 3.07
CA ARG A 131 11.43 -9.01 1.65
C ARG A 131 10.21 -9.03 0.78
N LEU A 132 10.34 -8.49 -0.42
CA LEU A 132 9.33 -8.64 -1.48
C LEU A 132 9.81 -9.64 -2.52
N LEU A 133 9.05 -10.72 -2.66
CA LEU A 133 9.16 -11.70 -3.73
C LEU A 133 8.16 -11.37 -4.82
N PHE A 134 8.58 -11.45 -6.08
CA PHE A 134 7.65 -11.32 -7.19
C PHE A 134 7.95 -12.30 -8.32
N GLY A 135 6.90 -12.64 -9.05
CA GLY A 135 6.94 -13.56 -10.18
C GLY A 135 6.51 -12.87 -11.46
N SER A 136 7.13 -13.28 -12.56
CA SER A 136 6.82 -12.77 -13.89
C SER A 136 6.02 -13.79 -14.72
N SER A 137 5.45 -13.35 -15.84
CA SER A 137 4.68 -14.20 -16.76
C SER A 137 5.47 -15.37 -17.34
N THR A 138 6.79 -15.30 -17.37
CA THR A 138 7.66 -16.37 -17.88
C THR A 138 7.94 -17.46 -16.86
N GLY A 139 7.46 -17.31 -15.61
CA GLY A 139 7.73 -18.24 -14.52
C GLY A 139 9.03 -17.94 -13.75
N GLU A 140 9.76 -16.89 -14.12
CA GLU A 140 10.89 -16.38 -13.32
C GLU A 140 10.40 -15.73 -12.02
N TRP A 141 11.12 -16.00 -10.93
CA TRP A 141 10.90 -15.39 -9.62
C TRP A 141 12.13 -14.58 -9.23
N ARG A 142 11.93 -13.40 -8.64
CA ARG A 142 13.00 -12.55 -8.13
C ARG A 142 12.66 -12.04 -6.74
N SER A 143 13.68 -11.75 -5.96
CA SER A 143 13.57 -11.08 -4.66
C SER A 143 14.30 -9.74 -4.75
N VAL A 144 13.65 -8.65 -4.33
CA VAL A 144 14.12 -7.31 -4.71
C VAL A 144 14.06 -6.29 -3.58
N PHE A 145 13.14 -6.42 -2.64
CA PHE A 145 12.96 -5.37 -1.64
C PHE A 145 13.50 -5.79 -0.30
N GLN A 146 14.25 -4.93 0.37
CA GLN A 146 14.55 -5.04 1.79
C GLN A 146 14.01 -3.80 2.50
N CYS A 147 13.03 -3.97 3.39
CA CYS A 147 12.53 -2.87 4.23
C CYS A 147 13.46 -2.66 5.43
N LEU A 148 14.67 -2.14 5.20
CA LEU A 148 15.63 -1.81 6.27
C LEU A 148 15.32 -0.46 6.90
N GLY A 149 14.35 -0.42 7.80
CA GLY A 149 13.99 0.81 8.49
C GLY A 149 13.44 1.90 7.56
N LEU A 150 12.81 2.90 8.16
CA LEU A 150 11.92 3.83 7.47
C LEU A 150 12.61 4.88 6.60
N ILE A 151 13.94 4.88 6.56
CA ILE A 151 14.71 6.03 6.06
C ILE A 151 15.22 5.78 4.63
N SER A 152 15.30 4.53 4.18
CA SER A 152 15.65 4.23 2.79
C SER A 152 15.35 2.76 2.46
N PRO A 153 14.33 2.45 1.64
CA PRO A 153 14.26 1.11 1.07
C PRO A 153 15.55 0.84 0.29
N ARG A 154 16.27 -0.22 0.64
CA ARG A 154 17.41 -0.68 -0.15
C ARG A 154 16.93 -1.82 -1.03
N VAL A 155 17.08 -1.61 -2.32
CA VAL A 155 16.68 -2.56 -3.35
C VAL A 155 17.90 -3.41 -3.68
N TYR A 156 17.83 -4.70 -3.41
CA TYR A 156 18.86 -5.65 -3.81
C TYR A 156 18.20 -6.70 -4.69
N LEU A 157 18.54 -6.70 -5.98
CA LEU A 157 18.08 -7.74 -6.88
C LEU A 157 18.95 -8.96 -6.66
N THR A 158 18.40 -9.96 -5.97
CA THR A 158 19.08 -11.25 -5.79
C THR A 158 18.46 -12.23 -6.78
N VAL A 159 19.30 -12.75 -7.69
CA VAL A 159 18.98 -13.79 -8.67
C VAL A 159 19.08 -15.16 -8.00
#